data_AF-A0A496UGW7-F1
#
_entry.id   AF-A0A496UGW7-F1
#
_cell.length_a   1.000
_cell.length_b   1.000
_cell.length_c   1.000
_cell.angle_alpha   90.00
_cell.angle_beta   90.00
_cell.angle_gamma   90.00
#
_symmetry.space_group_name_H-M   'P 1'
#
loop_
_entity.id
_entity.type
_entity.pdbx_description
1 polymer ?
#
loop_
_entity_poly.entity_id
_entity_poly.type
_entity_poly.pdbx_seq_one_letter_code
_entity_poly.pdbx_strand_id
1 'polypeptide(L)'
;MEIKDLPLKIREKASTLKKKWPNIYCLKLKDTYMIVRPMTRGEFLFFLDLSQYMLGLEEDFVFDECVLYPKFNETEKSNSHAGLVADTVKTIQDISAFLSPDNMEDMIVENRNKMELADSQILATVCKAFPQLTVDKINNFDAQKLAYYLALAEEILGVKLEFTKQTEQKQNSTIDFMTENKDLKGQGFGNGFPRGKNTS
;
A
#
# COMPACT_ATOMS: atom_id res chain seq x y z
N MET A 1 10.55 11.28 2.95
CA MET A 1 10.41 12.40 2.02
C MET A 1 9.08 13.05 2.28
N GLU A 2 9.02 14.34 2.61
CA GLU A 2 7.74 14.99 2.89
C GLU A 2 6.95 15.13 1.59
N ILE A 3 5.61 15.08 1.65
CA ILE A 3 4.74 15.25 0.47
C ILE A 3 4.97 16.59 -0.24
N LYS A 4 5.45 17.60 0.50
CA LYS A 4 5.80 18.92 -0.02
C LYS A 4 7.03 18.90 -0.94
N ASP A 5 7.86 17.86 -0.87
CA ASP A 5 9.09 17.73 -1.65
C ASP A 5 8.84 17.10 -3.04
N LEU A 6 7.62 16.62 -3.30
CA LEU A 6 7.29 16.00 -4.59
C LEU A 6 6.99 17.05 -5.67
N PRO A 7 7.54 16.89 -6.89
CA PRO A 7 7.18 17.75 -8.02
C PRO A 7 5.66 17.78 -8.24
N LEU A 8 5.12 18.95 -8.59
CA LEU A 8 3.67 19.16 -8.75
C LEU A 8 3.05 18.13 -9.71
N LYS A 9 3.72 17.86 -10.83
CA LYS A 9 3.30 16.87 -11.84
C LYS A 9 3.11 15.47 -11.25
N ILE A 10 3.96 15.06 -10.31
CA ILE A 10 3.86 13.74 -9.65
C ILE A 10 2.67 13.71 -8.71
N ARG A 11 2.45 14.78 -7.94
CA ARG A 11 1.30 14.90 -7.03
C ARG A 11 -0.04 14.85 -7.77
N GLU A 12 -0.17 15.58 -8.87
CA GLU A 12 -1.37 15.57 -9.72
C GLU A 12 -1.64 14.17 -10.31
N LYS A 13 -0.57 13.51 -10.79
CA LYS A 13 -0.67 12.17 -11.34
C LYS A 13 -1.08 11.14 -10.28
N ALA A 14 -0.47 11.21 -9.09
CA ALA A 14 -0.82 10.35 -7.96
C ALA A 14 -2.28 10.53 -7.53
N SER A 15 -2.77 11.77 -7.45
CA SER A 15 -4.18 12.05 -7.13
C SER A 15 -5.14 11.43 -8.13
N THR A 16 -4.80 11.49 -9.42
CA THR A 16 -5.61 10.86 -10.48
C THR A 16 -5.58 9.34 -10.38
N LEU A 17 -4.41 8.76 -10.13
CA LEU A 17 -4.24 7.31 -10.02
C LEU A 17 -4.90 6.72 -8.77
N LYS A 18 -4.93 7.44 -7.63
CA LYS A 18 -5.59 7.00 -6.39
C LYS A 18 -7.09 6.73 -6.56
N LYS A 19 -7.74 7.33 -7.56
CA LYS A 19 -9.15 7.05 -7.88
C LYS A 19 -9.37 5.62 -8.38
N LYS A 20 -8.37 5.03 -9.04
CA LYS A 20 -8.43 3.67 -9.58
C LYS A 20 -7.70 2.66 -8.69
N TRP A 21 -6.59 3.07 -8.09
CA TRP A 21 -5.72 2.21 -7.30
C TRP A 21 -5.60 2.81 -5.90
N PRO A 22 -6.27 2.23 -4.88
CA PRO A 22 -6.30 2.82 -3.54
C PRO A 22 -4.91 2.88 -2.90
N ASN A 23 -4.08 1.88 -3.18
CA ASN A 23 -2.72 1.75 -2.67
C ASN A 23 -1.73 2.02 -3.80
N ILE A 24 -1.03 3.16 -3.74
CA ILE A 24 0.05 3.52 -4.66
C ILE A 24 1.21 4.11 -3.87
N TYR A 25 2.43 3.90 -4.36
CA TYR A 25 3.66 4.31 -3.71
C TYR A 25 4.48 5.14 -4.68
N CYS A 26 5.16 6.17 -4.16
CA CYS A 26 6.06 7.00 -4.95
C CYS A 26 7.51 6.63 -4.63
N LEU A 27 8.22 6.10 -5.62
CA LEU A 27 9.64 5.77 -5.53
C LEU A 27 10.46 6.90 -6.14
N LYS A 28 11.57 7.26 -5.49
CA LYS A 28 12.59 8.14 -6.07
C LYS A 28 13.84 7.31 -6.34
N LEU A 29 14.07 7.00 -7.61
CA LEU A 29 15.25 6.29 -8.08
C LEU A 29 16.12 7.29 -8.83
N LYS A 30 17.23 7.70 -8.22
CA LYS A 30 18.12 8.77 -8.71
C LYS A 30 17.33 10.06 -8.98
N ASP A 31 17.27 10.48 -10.24
CA ASP A 31 16.59 11.70 -10.68
C ASP A 31 15.17 11.44 -11.22
N THR A 32 14.69 10.19 -11.15
CA THR A 32 13.36 9.81 -11.66
C THR A 32 12.42 9.47 -10.52
N TYR A 33 11.20 10.01 -10.60
CA TYR A 33 10.10 9.63 -9.74
C TYR A 33 9.21 8.63 -10.46
N MET A 34 8.90 7.53 -9.79
CA MET A 34 7.99 6.50 -10.26
C MET A 34 6.81 6.36 -9.31
N ILE A 35 5.63 6.14 -9.87
CA ILE A 35 4.44 5.76 -9.12
C ILE A 35 4.19 4.30 -9.41
N VAL A 36 4.20 3.48 -8.36
CA VAL A 36 3.99 2.04 -8.43
C VAL A 36 2.79 1.64 -7.58
N ARG A 37 2.31 0.42 -7.77
CA ARG A 37 1.32 -0.23 -6.89
C ARG A 37 1.85 -1.60 -6.48
N PRO A 38 1.35 -2.18 -5.37
CA PRO A 38 1.61 -3.56 -5.07
C PRO A 38 0.94 -4.47 -6.11
N MET A 39 1.48 -5.68 -6.24
CA MET A 39 0.85 -6.76 -6.98
C MET A 39 -0.47 -7.13 -6.30
N THR A 40 -1.42 -7.58 -7.11
CA THR A 40 -2.57 -8.33 -6.63
C THR A 40 -2.17 -9.78 -6.40
N ARG A 41 -2.98 -10.52 -5.64
CA ARG A 41 -2.76 -11.96 -5.45
C ARG A 41 -2.75 -12.74 -6.77
N GLY A 42 -3.58 -12.34 -7.75
CA GLY A 42 -3.63 -12.99 -9.06
C GLY A 42 -2.34 -12.79 -9.86
N GLU A 43 -1.83 -11.56 -9.87
CA GLU A 43 -0.55 -11.23 -10.52
C GLU A 43 0.62 -11.92 -9.83
N PHE A 44 0.57 -12.05 -8.49
CA PHE A 44 1.60 -12.79 -7.76
C PHE A 44 1.62 -14.27 -8.12
N LEU A 45 0.46 -14.93 -8.25
CA LEU A 45 0.40 -16.31 -8.71
C LEU A 45 0.96 -16.46 -10.14
N PHE A 46 0.60 -15.53 -11.03
CA PHE A 46 1.12 -15.54 -12.40
C PHE A 46 2.64 -15.29 -12.44
N PHE A 47 3.16 -14.41 -11.57
CA PHE A 47 4.59 -14.20 -11.38
C PHE A 47 5.30 -15.49 -10.95
N LEU A 48 4.73 -16.27 -10.01
CA LEU A 48 5.29 -17.55 -9.60
C LEU A 48 5.34 -18.53 -10.78
N ASP A 49 4.25 -18.62 -11.55
CA ASP A 49 4.20 -19.47 -12.75
C ASP A 49 5.28 -19.04 -13.77
N LEU A 50 5.38 -17.74 -14.08
CA LEU A 50 6.41 -17.22 -14.99
C LEU A 50 7.83 -17.54 -14.51
N SER A 51 8.12 -17.30 -13.23
CA SER A 51 9.45 -17.55 -12.65
C SER A 51 9.88 -19.02 -12.73
N GLN A 52 8.91 -19.94 -12.77
CA GLN A 52 9.18 -21.37 -12.90
C GLN A 52 9.50 -21.78 -14.35
N TYR A 53 8.88 -21.13 -15.34
CA TYR A 53 8.94 -21.58 -16.74
C TYR A 53 9.74 -20.68 -17.68
N MET A 54 9.93 -19.40 -17.36
CA MET A 54 10.52 -18.39 -18.25
C MET A 54 11.40 -17.39 -17.49
N LEU A 55 12.69 -17.70 -17.39
CA LEU A 55 13.67 -16.87 -16.68
C LEU A 55 13.77 -15.46 -17.29
N GLY A 56 13.55 -14.43 -16.48
CA GLY A 56 13.70 -13.01 -16.82
C GLY A 56 12.42 -12.32 -17.29
N LEU A 57 11.37 -13.05 -17.68
CA LEU A 57 10.10 -12.43 -18.10
C LEU A 57 9.22 -12.03 -16.91
N GLU A 58 9.46 -12.62 -15.75
CA GLU A 58 8.74 -12.32 -14.51
C GLU A 58 9.00 -10.89 -14.03
N GLU A 59 10.23 -10.38 -14.18
CA GLU A 59 10.58 -9.01 -13.78
C GLU A 59 9.93 -7.98 -14.72
N ASP A 60 9.98 -8.23 -16.03
CA ASP A 60 9.34 -7.38 -17.03
C ASP A 60 7.82 -7.31 -16.81
N PHE A 61 7.18 -8.45 -16.52
CA PHE A 61 5.77 -8.53 -16.19
C PHE A 61 5.42 -7.65 -14.97
N VAL A 62 6.15 -7.81 -13.86
CA VAL A 62 5.89 -7.03 -12.64
C VAL A 62 6.08 -5.55 -12.92
N PHE A 63 7.16 -5.18 -13.63
CA PHE A 63 7.43 -3.79 -13.97
C PHE A 63 6.30 -3.17 -14.80
N ASP A 64 5.84 -3.84 -15.86
CA ASP A 64 4.82 -3.30 -16.76
C ASP A 64 3.45 -3.13 -16.10
N GLU A 65 3.07 -4.11 -15.29
CA GLU A 65 1.76 -4.13 -14.65
C GLU A 65 1.69 -3.22 -13.43
N CYS A 66 2.78 -3.13 -12.65
CA CYS A 66 2.78 -2.44 -11.36
C CYS A 66 3.35 -1.02 -11.43
N VAL A 67 4.14 -0.66 -12.44
CA VAL A 67 4.55 0.73 -12.67
C VAL A 67 3.40 1.49 -13.34
N LEU A 68 2.80 2.42 -12.60
CA LEU A 68 1.67 3.22 -13.07
C LEU A 68 2.13 4.50 -13.79
N TYR A 69 3.29 5.04 -13.41
CA TYR A 69 3.87 6.22 -14.04
C TYR A 69 5.39 6.32 -13.79
N PRO A 70 6.19 6.79 -14.77
CA PRO A 70 5.81 6.92 -16.18
C PRO A 70 5.59 5.54 -16.80
N LYS A 71 4.89 5.49 -17.93
CA LYS A 71 4.81 4.26 -18.72
C LYS A 71 6.01 4.24 -19.64
N PHE A 72 6.81 3.18 -19.52
CA PHE A 72 8.02 2.97 -20.30
C PHE A 72 7.68 2.08 -21.50
N ASN A 73 8.21 2.40 -22.67
CA ASN A 73 8.29 1.45 -23.78
C ASN A 73 9.59 0.62 -23.68
N GLU A 74 9.72 -0.43 -24.50
CA GLU A 74 10.91 -1.31 -24.51
C GLU A 74 12.22 -0.53 -24.72
N THR A 75 12.22 0.44 -25.63
CA THR A 75 13.40 1.28 -25.91
C THR A 75 13.79 2.14 -24.70
N GLU A 76 12.81 2.67 -23.98
CA GLU A 76 13.04 3.45 -22.75
C GLU A 76 13.52 2.56 -21.61
N LYS A 77 13.02 1.33 -21.49
CA LYS A 77 13.54 0.35 -20.51
C LYS A 77 14.99 -0.01 -20.80
N SER A 78 15.34 -0.34 -22.04
CA SER A 78 16.70 -0.73 -22.41
C SER A 78 17.70 0.43 -22.29
N ASN A 79 17.25 1.66 -22.54
CA ASN A 79 18.06 2.87 -22.38
C ASN A 79 18.04 3.43 -20.95
N SER A 80 17.24 2.85 -20.06
CA SER A 80 17.21 3.24 -18.65
C SER A 80 18.48 2.80 -17.94
N HIS A 81 18.68 3.37 -16.76
CA HIS A 81 19.84 3.04 -15.95
C HIS A 81 19.84 1.54 -15.62
N ALA A 82 21.01 0.89 -15.76
CA ALA A 82 21.19 -0.50 -15.36
C ALA A 82 20.73 -0.68 -13.90
N GLY A 83 19.92 -1.71 -13.66
CA GLY A 83 19.31 -2.00 -12.36
C GLY A 83 17.98 -1.31 -12.08
N LEU A 84 17.51 -0.36 -12.90
CA LEU A 84 16.22 0.32 -12.65
C LEU A 84 15.05 -0.66 -12.53
N VAL A 85 14.94 -1.60 -13.47
CA VAL A 85 13.87 -2.60 -13.49
C VAL A 85 13.97 -3.49 -12.26
N ALA A 86 15.13 -4.12 -12.04
CA ALA A 86 15.38 -5.01 -10.90
C ALA A 86 15.11 -4.31 -9.54
N ASP A 87 15.63 -3.10 -9.33
CA ASP A 87 15.42 -2.35 -8.08
C ASP A 87 13.94 -1.98 -7.86
N THR A 88 13.24 -1.61 -8.95
CA THR A 88 11.80 -1.30 -8.89
C THR A 88 10.99 -2.56 -8.58
N VAL A 89 11.27 -3.67 -9.28
CA VAL A 89 10.57 -4.95 -9.10
C VAL A 89 10.78 -5.48 -7.68
N LYS A 90 12.02 -5.43 -7.16
CA LYS A 90 12.30 -5.79 -5.77
C LYS A 90 11.48 -4.93 -4.80
N THR A 91 11.43 -3.62 -5.01
CA THR A 91 10.62 -2.73 -4.18
C THR A 91 9.14 -3.07 -4.26
N ILE A 92 8.62 -3.40 -5.46
CA ILE A 92 7.23 -3.83 -5.66
C ILE A 92 6.96 -5.15 -4.92
N GLN A 93 7.88 -6.11 -4.98
CA GLN A 93 7.76 -7.37 -4.25
C GLN A 93 7.72 -7.14 -2.73
N ASP A 94 8.59 -6.27 -2.20
CA ASP A 94 8.65 -5.93 -0.78
C ASP A 94 7.33 -5.31 -0.29
N ILE A 95 6.79 -4.30 -1.01
CA ILE A 95 5.51 -3.66 -0.64
C ILE A 95 4.29 -4.57 -0.89
N SER A 96 4.41 -5.56 -1.76
CA SER A 96 3.35 -6.54 -1.99
C SER A 96 3.29 -7.60 -0.90
N ALA A 97 4.38 -7.76 -0.14
CA ALA A 97 4.54 -8.67 1.00
C ALA A 97 4.33 -10.18 0.74
N PHE A 98 3.90 -10.59 -0.45
CA PHE A 98 3.64 -12.01 -0.75
C PHE A 98 4.86 -12.92 -0.67
N LEU A 99 6.07 -12.37 -0.86
CA LEU A 99 7.34 -13.09 -0.76
C LEU A 99 8.06 -12.91 0.58
N SER A 100 7.58 -12.02 1.45
CA SER A 100 8.19 -11.70 2.74
C SER A 100 7.20 -12.01 3.86
N PRO A 101 7.31 -13.18 4.52
CA PRO A 101 6.47 -13.52 5.67
C PRO A 101 6.49 -12.45 6.76
N ASP A 102 7.65 -11.85 7.02
CA ASP A 102 7.81 -10.78 8.01
C ASP A 102 7.00 -9.53 7.63
N ASN A 103 7.09 -9.07 6.37
CA ASN A 103 6.28 -7.92 5.91
C ASN A 103 4.78 -8.23 5.96
N MET A 104 4.39 -9.48 5.64
CA MET A 104 3.00 -9.90 5.71
C MET A 104 2.50 -9.94 7.16
N GLU A 105 3.33 -10.39 8.09
CA GLU A 105 3.04 -10.37 9.53
C GLU A 105 2.86 -8.94 10.02
N ASP A 106 3.77 -8.03 9.68
CA ASP A 106 3.68 -6.61 10.03
C ASP A 106 2.38 -6.00 9.49
N MET A 107 2.04 -6.25 8.21
CA MET A 107 0.77 -5.80 7.63
C MET A 107 -0.45 -6.36 8.38
N ILE A 108 -0.42 -7.63 8.80
CA ILE A 108 -1.50 -8.23 9.58
C ILE A 108 -1.60 -7.56 10.95
N VAL A 109 -0.48 -7.32 11.64
CA VAL A 109 -0.44 -6.66 12.94
C VAL A 109 -1.00 -5.25 12.85
N GLU A 110 -0.59 -4.47 11.85
CA GLU A 110 -1.15 -3.14 11.62
C GLU A 110 -2.66 -3.15 11.39
N ASN A 111 -3.16 -4.09 10.59
CA ASN A 111 -4.59 -4.23 10.35
C ASN A 111 -5.34 -4.70 11.61
N ARG A 112 -4.73 -5.57 12.43
CA ARG A 112 -5.28 -5.95 13.75
C ARG A 112 -5.39 -4.75 14.68
N ASN A 113 -4.38 -3.90 14.74
CA ASN A 113 -4.43 -2.67 15.54
C ASN A 113 -5.57 -1.75 15.05
N LYS A 114 -5.80 -1.65 13.74
CA LYS A 114 -6.96 -0.92 13.18
C LYS A 114 -8.30 -1.55 13.55
N MET A 115 -8.36 -2.85 13.84
CA MET A 115 -9.57 -3.53 14.33
C MET A 115 -9.92 -3.15 15.78
N GLU A 116 -9.01 -2.50 16.53
CA GLU A 116 -9.32 -1.95 17.85
C GLU A 116 -10.15 -0.66 17.80
N LEU A 117 -10.26 -0.04 16.61
CA LEU A 117 -11.08 1.15 16.41
C LEU A 117 -12.57 0.79 16.48
N ALA A 118 -13.35 1.68 17.10
CA ALA A 118 -14.80 1.52 17.26
C ALA A 118 -15.51 1.22 15.93
N ASP A 119 -15.17 1.94 14.86
CA ASP A 119 -15.75 1.76 13.53
C ASP A 119 -15.49 0.35 12.97
N SER A 120 -14.25 -0.12 13.06
CA SER A 120 -13.89 -1.48 12.65
C SER A 120 -14.63 -2.56 13.44
N GLN A 121 -14.83 -2.35 14.75
CA GLN A 121 -15.59 -3.28 15.60
C GLN A 121 -17.07 -3.32 15.21
N ILE A 122 -17.67 -2.16 14.87
CA ILE A 122 -19.04 -2.08 14.36
C ILE A 122 -19.15 -2.86 13.05
N LEU A 123 -18.25 -2.60 12.09
CA LEU A 123 -18.24 -3.29 10.80
C LEU A 123 -18.13 -4.82 10.96
N ALA A 124 -17.21 -5.28 11.81
CA ALA A 124 -17.02 -6.70 12.07
C ALA A 124 -18.27 -7.35 12.71
N THR A 125 -18.88 -6.66 13.68
CA THR A 125 -20.08 -7.15 14.38
C THR A 125 -21.29 -7.24 13.45
N VAL A 126 -21.52 -6.21 12.62
CA VAL A 126 -22.59 -6.22 11.62
C VAL A 126 -22.36 -7.32 10.58
N CYS A 127 -21.14 -7.45 10.05
CA CYS A 127 -20.81 -8.53 9.09
C CYS A 127 -21.02 -9.92 9.70
N LYS A 128 -20.68 -10.10 10.98
CA LYS A 128 -20.86 -11.36 11.70
C LYS A 128 -22.33 -11.73 11.87
N ALA A 129 -23.21 -10.76 12.15
CA ALA A 129 -24.64 -10.98 12.29
C ALA A 129 -25.37 -11.12 10.94
N PHE A 130 -24.85 -10.50 9.87
CA PHE A 130 -25.49 -10.45 8.55
C PHE A 130 -24.52 -10.85 7.43
N PRO A 131 -24.31 -12.17 7.18
CA PRO A 131 -23.36 -12.66 6.19
C PRO A 131 -23.56 -12.16 4.75
N GLN A 132 -24.77 -11.70 4.41
CA GLN A 132 -25.13 -11.13 3.10
C GLN A 132 -24.69 -9.67 2.89
N LEU A 133 -24.34 -8.97 3.98
CA LEU A 133 -23.81 -7.61 3.94
C LEU A 133 -22.30 -7.65 3.81
N THR A 134 -21.78 -7.04 2.75
CA THR A 134 -20.34 -6.85 2.55
C THR A 134 -19.90 -5.51 3.15
N VAL A 135 -18.62 -5.38 3.50
CA VAL A 135 -18.04 -4.12 4.00
C VAL A 135 -18.34 -2.97 3.05
N ASP A 136 -18.19 -3.16 1.74
CA ASP A 136 -18.49 -2.13 0.74
C ASP A 136 -19.95 -1.66 0.76
N LYS A 137 -20.90 -2.55 1.05
CA LYS A 137 -22.31 -2.16 1.21
C LYS A 137 -22.51 -1.33 2.47
N ILE A 138 -21.87 -1.73 3.57
CA ILE A 138 -21.99 -1.05 4.87
C ILE A 138 -21.32 0.33 4.83
N ASN A 139 -20.22 0.49 4.09
CA ASN A 139 -19.55 1.78 3.89
C ASN A 139 -20.45 2.85 3.23
N ASN A 140 -21.55 2.43 2.58
CA ASN A 140 -22.55 3.33 2.02
C ASN A 140 -23.72 3.61 2.97
N PHE A 141 -23.70 3.11 4.21
CA PHE A 141 -24.72 3.40 5.21
C PHE A 141 -24.45 4.76 5.83
N ASP A 142 -25.53 5.51 6.06
CA ASP A 142 -25.46 6.63 6.99
C ASP A 142 -25.37 6.14 8.44
N ALA A 143 -25.05 7.06 9.35
CA ALA A 143 -24.89 6.74 10.76
C ALA A 143 -26.16 6.16 11.41
N GLN A 144 -27.36 6.55 10.95
CA GLN A 144 -28.62 6.07 11.52
C GLN A 144 -28.88 4.62 11.14
N LYS A 145 -28.69 4.30 9.87
CA LYS A 145 -28.80 2.94 9.34
C LYS A 145 -27.74 2.04 9.96
N LEU A 146 -26.51 2.52 10.09
CA LEU A 146 -25.44 1.76 10.74
C LEU A 146 -25.78 1.46 12.21
N ALA A 147 -26.26 2.45 12.97
CA ALA A 147 -26.66 2.26 14.36
C ALA A 147 -27.83 1.27 14.51
N TYR A 148 -28.80 1.30 13.60
CA TYR A 148 -29.90 0.33 13.58
C TYR A 148 -29.41 -1.10 13.36
N TYR A 149 -28.56 -1.30 12.35
CA TYR A 149 -28.00 -2.64 12.07
C TYR A 149 -27.07 -3.12 13.18
N LEU A 150 -26.34 -2.22 13.83
CA LEU A 150 -25.53 -2.54 15.00
C LEU A 150 -26.40 -3.05 16.16
N ALA A 151 -27.45 -2.31 16.53
CA ALA A 151 -28.36 -2.71 17.60
C ALA A 151 -29.04 -4.06 17.32
N LEU A 152 -29.40 -4.33 16.06
CA LEU A 152 -29.89 -5.64 15.65
C LEU A 152 -28.82 -6.73 15.73
N ALA A 153 -27.58 -6.44 15.32
CA ALA A 153 -26.48 -7.37 15.40
C ALA A 153 -26.18 -7.77 16.85
N GLU A 154 -26.21 -6.79 17.76
CA GLU A 154 -26.09 -7.00 19.21
C GLU A 154 -27.14 -7.96 19.75
N GLU A 155 -28.40 -7.78 19.37
CA GLU A 155 -29.51 -8.66 19.76
C GLU A 155 -29.34 -10.09 19.20
N ILE A 156 -29.00 -10.22 17.91
CA ILE A 156 -28.81 -11.51 17.23
C ILE A 156 -27.65 -12.30 17.85
N LEU A 157 -26.55 -11.61 18.15
CA LEU A 157 -25.32 -12.24 18.64
C LEU A 157 -25.28 -12.35 20.17
N GLY A 158 -26.21 -11.71 20.89
CA GLY A 158 -26.23 -11.67 22.34
C GLY A 158 -25.03 -10.93 22.95
N VAL A 159 -24.52 -9.91 22.27
CA VAL A 159 -23.36 -9.12 22.70
C VAL A 159 -23.71 -7.64 22.72
N LYS A 160 -23.08 -6.85 23.59
CA LYS A 160 -23.16 -5.39 23.56
C LYS A 160 -21.77 -4.81 23.38
N LEU A 161 -21.61 -3.89 22.44
CA LEU A 161 -20.37 -3.17 22.24
C LEU A 161 -20.32 -1.95 23.16
N GLU A 162 -19.27 -1.90 23.98
CA GLU A 162 -18.98 -0.72 24.80
C GLU A 162 -17.95 0.15 24.08
N PHE A 163 -18.36 1.33 23.64
CA PHE A 163 -17.45 2.29 23.04
C PHE A 163 -16.71 3.06 24.13
N THR A 164 -15.44 2.76 24.30
CA THR A 164 -14.54 3.59 25.11
C THR A 164 -14.32 4.91 24.37
N LYS A 165 -14.62 6.06 25.01
CA LYS A 165 -14.32 7.38 24.44
C LYS A 165 -12.80 7.50 24.22
N GLN A 166 -12.36 7.34 22.99
CA GLN A 166 -10.99 7.67 22.62
C GLN A 166 -10.85 9.19 22.55
N THR A 167 -9.88 9.73 23.28
CA THR A 167 -9.46 11.14 23.19
C THR A 167 -8.97 11.41 21.77
N GLU A 168 -9.56 12.43 21.13
CA GLU A 168 -9.34 12.81 19.73
C GLU A 168 -7.85 12.76 19.31
N GLN A 169 -7.46 11.73 18.57
CA GLN A 169 -6.26 11.79 17.73
C GLN A 169 -6.68 12.36 16.38
N LYS A 170 -6.23 13.59 16.09
CA LYS A 170 -6.39 14.26 14.79
C LYS A 170 -5.85 13.38 13.66
N GLN A 171 -6.73 12.63 12.99
CA GLN A 171 -6.44 12.08 11.68
C GLN A 171 -6.48 13.22 10.66
N ASN A 172 -5.31 13.80 10.36
CA ASN A 172 -5.15 14.64 9.18
C ASN A 172 -5.35 13.77 7.94
N SER A 173 -6.40 14.02 7.16
CA SER A 173 -6.70 13.39 5.87
C SER A 173 -5.74 13.81 4.74
N THR A 174 -4.52 14.20 5.09
CA THR A 174 -3.45 14.51 4.14
C THR A 174 -2.79 13.18 3.76
N ILE A 175 -2.76 12.86 2.48
CA ILE A 175 -2.04 11.70 1.92
C ILE A 175 -0.63 11.69 2.54
N ASP A 176 -0.34 10.72 3.43
CA ASP A 176 0.93 10.64 4.13
C ASP A 176 1.80 9.49 3.58
N PHE A 177 2.51 9.77 2.49
CA PHE A 177 3.50 8.84 1.92
C PHE A 177 4.65 8.51 2.90
N MET A 178 4.82 9.24 4.00
CA MET A 178 5.81 8.89 5.02
C MET A 178 5.35 7.70 5.86
N THR A 179 4.06 7.61 6.18
CA THR A 179 3.49 6.44 6.86
C THR A 179 3.57 5.23 5.93
N GLU A 180 3.21 5.40 4.65
CA GLU A 180 3.23 4.31 3.66
C GLU A 180 4.67 3.84 3.29
N ASN A 181 5.70 4.68 3.45
CA ASN A 181 7.10 4.34 3.12
C ASN A 181 7.99 4.10 4.36
N LYS A 182 7.43 4.06 5.57
CA LYS A 182 8.22 4.04 6.82
C LYS A 182 9.09 2.78 6.92
N ASP A 183 8.61 1.65 6.40
CA ASP A 183 9.27 0.34 6.54
C ASP A 183 10.31 0.07 5.44
N LEU A 184 10.28 0.84 4.35
CA LEU A 184 11.29 0.77 3.28
C LEU A 184 12.65 1.37 3.70
N LYS A 185 12.72 2.09 4.83
CA LYS A 185 13.97 2.71 5.32
C LYS A 185 14.92 1.73 6.03
N GLY A 186 14.48 0.49 6.28
CA GLY A 186 15.27 -0.52 6.99
C GLY A 186 16.28 -1.28 6.13
N GLN A 187 16.13 -1.31 4.81
CA GLN A 187 17.03 -2.03 3.91
C GLN A 187 17.98 -1.04 3.21
N GLY A 188 19.25 -1.11 3.59
CA GLY A 188 20.27 -0.13 3.26
C GLY A 188 20.45 0.14 1.77
N PHE A 189 20.12 1.35 1.35
CA PHE A 189 20.78 2.00 0.22
C PHE A 189 21.86 2.92 0.80
N GLY A 190 23.09 2.40 0.83
CA GLY A 190 24.25 3.09 1.37
C GLY A 190 24.52 4.41 0.65
N ASN A 191 24.45 5.52 1.38
CA ASN A 191 24.98 6.81 0.95
C ASN A 191 26.52 6.72 0.93
N GLY A 192 27.07 6.30 -0.22
CA GLY A 192 28.48 6.51 -0.54
C GLY A 192 28.76 7.99 -0.80
N PHE A 193 29.03 8.75 0.26
CA PHE A 193 29.68 10.05 0.12
C PHE A 193 31.21 9.86 0.11
N PRO A 194 31.94 10.41 -0.88
CA PRO A 194 33.40 10.41 -0.86
C PRO A 194 33.90 11.35 0.24
N ARG A 195 34.66 10.82 1.20
CA ARG A 195 35.42 11.62 2.16
C ARG A 195 36.50 12.39 1.40
N GLY A 196 36.34 13.71 1.30
CA GLY A 196 37.41 14.61 0.89
C GLY A 196 38.60 14.49 1.83
N LYS A 197 39.80 14.27 1.25
CA LYS A 197 41.07 14.44 1.93
C LYS A 197 41.31 15.94 2.13
N ASN A 198 41.32 16.41 3.37
CA ASN A 198 42.01 17.65 3.69
C ASN A 198 43.45 17.31 4.05
N THR A 199 44.36 17.83 3.22
CA THR A 199 45.79 17.95 3.49
C THR A 199 46.01 19.31 4.13
N SER A 200 46.63 19.32 5.31
CA SER A 200 47.52 20.36 5.84
C SER A 200 48.28 19.74 7.00
#